data_AF-A0A497PTB9-F1
#
_entry.id   AF-A0A497PTB9-F1
#
_cell.length_a   1.000
_cell.length_b   1.000
_cell.length_c   1.000
_cell.angle_alpha   90.00
_cell.angle_beta   90.00
_cell.angle_gamma   90.00
#
_symmetry.space_group_name_H-M   'P 1'
#
loop_
_entity.id
_entity.type
_entity.pdbx_description
1 polymer ?
#
loop_
_entity_poly.entity_id
_entity_poly.type
_entity_poly.pdbx_seq_one_letter_code
_entity_poly.pdbx_strand_id
1 'polypeptide(L)'
;MASLNDTRRAILIALAHIYPRSVSGVQLSRLIGYSGKSRSLYRGVISHLKENEMIQIDQLTPKLYAIRINNEHPLLSVLVDLCKVHGDASRAVYLKALEEE
;
A
#
# COMPACT_ATOMS: atom_id res chain seq x y z
N MET A 1 17.62 -8.47 5.68
CA MET A 1 17.01 -8.70 4.36
C MET A 1 15.58 -9.25 4.44
N ALA A 2 15.24 -10.16 5.38
CA ALA A 2 13.87 -10.68 5.55
C ALA A 2 12.79 -9.59 5.79
N SER A 3 13.02 -8.69 6.76
CA SER A 3 12.05 -7.64 7.15
C SER A 3 11.64 -6.67 6.02
N LEU A 4 12.53 -6.40 5.05
CA LEU A 4 12.21 -5.51 3.92
C LEU A 4 11.24 -6.17 2.93
N ASN A 5 11.39 -7.47 2.70
CA ASN A 5 10.47 -8.24 1.86
C ASN A 5 9.10 -8.40 2.53
N ASP A 6 9.08 -8.58 3.85
CA ASP A 6 7.83 -8.64 4.62
C ASP A 6 7.05 -7.31 4.52
N THR A 7 7.77 -6.19 4.62
CA THR A 7 7.18 -4.85 4.50
C THR A 7 6.63 -4.58 3.10
N ARG A 8 7.38 -4.95 2.04
CA ARG A 8 6.92 -4.85 0.64
C ARG A 8 5.63 -5.63 0.44
N ARG A 9 5.62 -6.88 0.91
CA ARG A 9 4.44 -7.76 0.81
C ARG A 9 3.25 -7.17 1.55
N ALA A 10 3.44 -6.70 2.77
CA ALA A 10 2.39 -6.07 3.57
C ALA A 10 1.78 -4.85 2.86
N ILE A 11 2.62 -4.00 2.26
CA ILE A 11 2.16 -2.84 1.47
C ILE A 11 1.29 -3.29 0.29
N LEU A 12 1.77 -4.23 -0.52
CA LEU A 12 1.03 -4.69 -1.70
C LEU A 12 -0.30 -5.34 -1.33
N ILE A 13 -0.32 -6.18 -0.29
CA ILE A 13 -1.54 -6.81 0.21
C ILE A 13 -2.53 -5.76 0.72
N ALA A 14 -2.08 -4.80 1.53
CA ALA A 14 -2.96 -3.76 2.07
C ALA A 14 -3.55 -2.90 0.94
N LEU A 15 -2.71 -2.45 0.00
CA LEU A 15 -3.15 -1.64 -1.15
C LEU A 15 -4.10 -2.41 -2.08
N ALA A 16 -3.89 -3.72 -2.27
CA ALA A 16 -4.77 -4.56 -3.08
C ALA A 16 -6.19 -4.66 -2.48
N HIS A 17 -6.29 -4.86 -1.16
CA HIS A 17 -7.59 -4.95 -0.47
C HIS A 17 -8.41 -3.66 -0.52
N ILE A 18 -7.75 -2.50 -0.57
CA ILE A 18 -8.43 -1.21 -0.59
C ILE A 18 -8.61 -0.63 -2.01
N TYR A 19 -8.09 -1.29 -3.05
CA TYR A 19 -8.25 -0.84 -4.43
C TYR A 19 -9.75 -0.63 -4.77
N PRO A 20 -10.14 0.49 -5.42
CA PRO A 20 -9.30 1.48 -6.12
C PRO A 20 -8.84 2.68 -5.27
N ARG A 21 -8.90 2.61 -3.93
CA ARG A 21 -8.50 3.73 -3.07
C ARG A 21 -6.99 3.96 -3.07
N SER A 22 -6.61 5.22 -2.89
CA SER A 22 -5.23 5.66 -2.61
C SER A 22 -5.09 6.10 -1.15
N VAL A 23 -3.86 6.02 -0.62
CA VAL A 23 -3.55 6.40 0.76
C VAL A 23 -2.33 7.31 0.83
N SER A 24 -2.30 8.18 1.84
CA SER A 24 -1.07 8.90 2.19
C SER A 24 -0.04 7.96 2.79
N GLY A 25 1.24 8.39 2.85
CA GLY A 25 2.27 7.61 3.53
C GLY A 25 2.00 7.39 5.02
N VAL A 26 1.29 8.30 5.69
CA VAL A 26 0.90 8.13 7.11
C VAL A 26 -0.14 7.03 7.24
N GLN A 27 -1.18 7.08 6.42
CA GLN A 27 -2.21 6.03 6.37
C GLN A 27 -1.59 4.68 6.00
N LEU A 28 -0.68 4.64 5.03
CA LEU A 28 0.00 3.42 4.64
C LEU A 28 0.79 2.81 5.80
N SER A 29 1.56 3.61 6.54
CA SER A 29 2.29 3.14 7.74
C SER A 29 1.34 2.53 8.78
N ARG A 30 0.15 3.13 9.00
CA ARG A 30 -0.87 2.59 9.90
C ARG A 30 -1.40 1.25 9.40
N LEU A 31 -1.79 1.16 8.12
CA LEU A 31 -2.34 -0.05 7.51
C LEU A 31 -1.44 -1.29 7.67
N ILE A 32 -0.13 -1.09 7.56
CA ILE A 32 0.84 -2.19 7.65
C ILE A 32 1.43 -2.37 9.06
N GLY A 33 0.97 -1.61 10.05
CA GLY A 33 1.49 -1.67 11.42
C GLY A 33 2.96 -1.26 11.56
N TYR A 34 3.47 -0.38 10.68
CA TYR A 34 4.87 0.00 10.69
C TYR A 34 5.16 1.09 11.74
N SER A 35 5.86 0.72 12.79
CA SER A 35 6.24 1.60 13.92
C SER A 35 7.48 2.47 13.65
N GLY A 36 8.16 2.29 12.51
CA GLY A 36 9.31 3.10 12.13
C GLY A 36 8.91 4.50 11.64
N LYS A 37 9.87 5.44 11.61
CA LYS A 37 9.64 6.79 11.07
C LYS A 37 9.17 6.67 9.61
N SER A 38 8.02 7.26 9.26
CA SER A 38 7.47 7.25 7.89
C SER A 38 8.50 7.58 6.80
N ARG A 39 9.46 8.46 7.10
CA ARG A 39 10.56 8.83 6.20
C ARG A 39 11.46 7.66 5.77
N SER A 40 11.69 6.66 6.62
CA SER A 40 12.48 5.46 6.26
C SER A 40 11.72 4.51 5.35
N LEU A 41 10.39 4.44 5.50
CA LEU A 41 9.51 3.69 4.60
C LEU A 41 9.61 4.25 3.17
N TYR A 42 9.57 5.58 3.03
CA TYR A 42 9.65 6.26 1.73
C TYR A 42 10.96 6.01 1.01
N ARG A 43 12.12 6.29 1.64
CA ARG A 43 13.42 6.23 0.97
C ARG A 43 13.89 4.82 0.61
N GLY A 44 13.37 3.79 1.29
CA GLY A 44 13.71 2.41 1.00
C GLY A 44 12.62 1.73 0.19
N VAL A 45 11.58 1.29 0.89
CA VAL A 45 10.60 0.33 0.36
C VAL A 45 9.72 0.93 -0.73
N ILE A 46 9.21 2.14 -0.52
CA ILE A 46 8.27 2.79 -1.43
C ILE A 46 8.96 3.17 -2.74
N SER A 47 10.18 3.73 -2.69
CA SER A 47 10.97 3.99 -3.91
C SER A 47 11.16 2.73 -4.74
N HIS A 48 11.55 1.61 -4.11
CA HIS A 48 11.72 0.35 -4.84
C HIS A 48 10.41 -0.17 -5.44
N LEU A 49 9.30 -0.13 -4.70
CA LEU A 49 8.01 -0.57 -5.25
C LEU A 49 7.57 0.30 -6.44
N LYS A 50 7.88 1.60 -6.42
CA LYS A 50 7.63 2.52 -7.54
C LYS A 50 8.54 2.20 -8.73
N GLU A 51 9.84 2.00 -8.51
CA GLU A 51 10.82 1.66 -9.57
C GLU A 51 10.47 0.34 -10.27
N ASN A 52 9.88 -0.61 -9.55
CA ASN A 52 9.39 -1.88 -10.11
C ASN A 52 7.94 -1.80 -10.62
N GLU A 53 7.39 -0.59 -10.76
CA GLU A 53 6.03 -0.35 -11.28
C GLU A 53 4.92 -1.08 -10.52
N MET A 54 5.15 -1.43 -9.25
CA MET A 54 4.17 -2.15 -8.43
C MET A 54 3.15 -1.23 -7.76
N ILE A 55 3.53 0.03 -7.56
CA ILE A 55 2.65 1.06 -7.01
C ILE A 55 2.73 2.32 -7.88
N GLN A 56 1.64 3.08 -7.87
CA GLN A 56 1.58 4.41 -8.45
C GLN A 56 1.60 5.43 -7.31
N ILE A 57 2.34 6.52 -7.50
CA ILE A 57 2.44 7.61 -6.53
C ILE A 57 2.13 8.92 -7.23
N ASP A 58 0.98 9.49 -6.93
CA ASP A 58 0.55 10.79 -7.42
C ASP A 58 0.96 11.87 -6.41
N GLN A 59 1.67 12.90 -6.88
CA GLN A 59 2.02 14.04 -6.05
C GLN A 59 0.88 15.05 -6.07
N LEU A 60 0.14 15.17 -4.98
CA LEU A 60 -0.98 16.12 -4.86
C LEU A 60 -0.51 17.53 -4.46
N THR A 61 0.51 17.60 -3.60
CA THR A 61 1.22 18.84 -3.22
C THR A 61 2.69 18.52 -2.91
N PRO A 62 3.59 19.50 -2.67
CA PRO A 62 4.98 19.22 -2.28
C PRO A 62 5.12 18.31 -1.04
N LYS A 63 4.12 18.28 -0.16
CA LYS A 63 4.13 17.50 1.09
C LYS A 63 3.17 16.31 1.10
N LEU A 64 2.30 16.19 0.10
CA LEU A 64 1.21 15.21 0.11
C LEU A 64 1.24 14.35 -1.15
N TYR A 65 1.35 13.06 -0.93
CA TYR A 65 1.41 12.03 -1.97
C TYR A 65 0.26 11.06 -1.76
N ALA A 66 -0.36 10.63 -2.86
CA ALA A 66 -1.34 9.57 -2.90
C ALA A 66 -0.70 8.31 -3.47
N ILE A 67 -0.71 7.23 -2.70
CA ILE A 67 -0.09 5.94 -3.03
C ILE A 67 -1.19 4.93 -3.31
N ARG A 68 -1.12 4.23 -4.43
CA ARG A 68 -2.06 3.15 -4.79
C ARG A 68 -1.33 1.98 -5.45
N ILE A 69 -1.94 0.79 -5.41
CA ILE A 69 -1.43 -0.37 -6.16
C ILE A 69 -1.53 -0.12 -7.67
N ASN A 70 -0.54 -0.57 -8.44
CA ASN A 70 -0.61 -0.52 -9.89
C ASN A 70 -1.44 -1.71 -10.41
N ASN A 71 -2.74 -1.50 -10.65
CA ASN A 71 -3.62 -2.54 -11.18
C ASN A 71 -3.41 -2.83 -12.69
N GLU A 72 -2.55 -2.08 -13.37
CA GLU A 72 -2.16 -2.38 -14.77
C GLU A 72 -1.07 -3.46 -14.83
N HIS A 73 -0.35 -3.67 -13.72
CA HIS A 73 0.65 -4.73 -13.64
C HIS A 73 -0.03 -6.12 -13.57
N PRO A 74 0.28 -7.08 -14.46
CA PRO A 74 -0.46 -8.35 -14.57
C PRO A 74 -0.52 -9.19 -13.29
N LEU A 75 0.56 -9.22 -12.50
CA LEU A 75 0.54 -9.93 -11.21
C LEU A 75 -0.31 -9.24 -10.15
N LEU A 76 -0.41 -7.90 -10.22
CA LEU A 76 -1.11 -7.12 -9.21
C LEU A 76 -2.59 -7.02 -9.52
N SER A 77 -2.98 -7.05 -10.80
CA SER A 77 -4.39 -7.22 -11.17
C SER A 77 -4.96 -8.52 -10.63
N VAL A 78 -4.23 -9.64 -10.79
CA VAL A 78 -4.60 -10.93 -10.22
C VAL A 78 -4.69 -10.86 -8.69
N LEU A 79 -3.72 -10.21 -8.03
CA LEU A 79 -3.77 -10.03 -6.57
C LEU A 79 -4.99 -9.22 -6.12
N VAL A 80 -5.30 -8.13 -6.82
CA VAL A 80 -6.48 -7.29 -6.54
C VAL A 80 -7.75 -8.11 -6.69
N ASP A 81 -7.86 -8.93 -7.74
CA ASP A 81 -9.04 -9.75 -7.96
C ASP A 81 -9.18 -10.84 -6.88
N LEU A 82 -8.08 -11.49 -6.49
CA LEU A 82 -8.09 -12.43 -5.36
C LEU A 82 -8.54 -11.76 -4.06
N CYS A 83 -8.04 -10.56 -3.77
CA CYS A 83 -8.44 -9.79 -2.59
C CYS A 83 -9.91 -9.36 -2.64
N LYS A 84 -10.46 -9.04 -3.81
CA LYS A 84 -11.89 -8.73 -3.97
C LYS A 84 -12.78 -9.95 -3.78
N VAL A 85 -12.37 -11.11 -4.27
CA VAL A 85 -13.19 -12.33 -4.22
C VAL A 85 -13.12 -13.02 -2.86
N HIS A 86 -11.95 -12.99 -2.19
CA HIS A 86 -11.71 -13.77 -0.98
C HIS A 86 -11.35 -12.94 0.25
N GLY A 87 -11.17 -11.63 0.10
CA GLY A 87 -10.59 -10.76 1.13
C GLY A 87 -11.57 -9.84 1.85
N ASP A 88 -12.89 -10.05 1.78
CA ASP A 88 -13.90 -9.14 2.33
C ASP A 88 -13.69 -8.81 3.81
N ALA A 89 -13.37 -9.82 4.63
CA ALA A 89 -13.10 -9.62 6.05
C ALA A 89 -11.84 -8.74 6.27
N SER A 90 -10.76 -9.01 5.54
CA SER A 90 -9.53 -8.22 5.60
C SER A 90 -9.75 -6.80 5.07
N ARG A 91 -10.54 -6.64 4.01
CA ARG A 91 -10.92 -5.36 3.45
C ARG A 91 -11.66 -4.50 4.48
N ALA A 92 -12.62 -5.07 5.21
CA ALA A 92 -13.32 -4.35 6.27
C ALA A 92 -12.36 -3.84 7.36
N VAL A 93 -11.38 -4.65 7.76
CA VAL A 93 -10.35 -4.25 8.73
C VAL A 93 -9.51 -3.08 8.19
N TYR A 94 -9.03 -3.17 6.95
CA TYR A 94 -8.22 -2.10 6.36
C TYR A 94 -9.01 -0.81 6.17
N LEU A 95 -10.27 -0.89 5.76
CA LEU A 95 -11.12 0.30 5.59
C LEU A 95 -11.37 1.00 6.94
N LYS A 96 -11.64 0.23 7.99
CA LYS A 96 -11.79 0.79 9.35
C LYS A 96 -10.52 1.51 9.81
N ALA A 97 -9.36 0.93 9.57
CA ALA A 97 -8.07 1.55 9.92
C ALA A 97 -7.79 2.87 9.16
N LEU A 98 -8.51 3.16 8.07
CA LEU A 98 -8.41 4.44 7.35
C LEU A 98 -9.33 5.53 7.91
N GLU A 99 -10.37 5.15 8.65
CA GLU A 99 -11.36 6.06 9.25
C GLU A 99 -10.92 6.57 10.63
N GLU A 100 -9.99 5.88 11.29
CA GLU A 100 -9.43 6.28 12.58
C GLU A 100 -8.39 7.42 12.38
N GLU A 101 -8.74 8.64 12.81
CA GLU A 101 -7.91 9.87 12.75
C GLU A 101 -6.68 9.82 13.68
#